data_AF-A0A534VEK6-F1
#
_entry.id   AF-A0A534VEK6-F1
#
_cell.length_a   1.000
_cell.length_b   1.000
_cell.length_c   1.000
_cell.angle_alpha   90.00
_cell.angle_beta   90.00
_cell.angle_gamma   90.00
#
_symmetry.space_group_name_H-M   'P 1'
#
loop_
_entity.id
_entity.type
_entity.pdbx_description
1 polymer ?
#
loop_
_entity_poly.entity_id
_entity_poly.type
_entity_poly.pdbx_seq_one_letter_code
_entity_poly.pdbx_strand_id
1 'polypeptide(L)'
;MVRKKTVSAKKSASKTSRSRGLKQAVPPPDNPLLRHEELDADRRIEGEESVVESASLTVAIAAARGKRPPKISKARLKQSTAKRLADLRLAALKHSRAMGGHDLAAPTVARARAFSAAAPEGIEMVPPAAGISNWVQMGPTAIPKGQTYSPARVLVTGRVTAIVVDPSNTNIIYIGTAQGGVWKTTDGGLNWTAKTDNEVSLAIGALAMDPSNHLILYAGTGEGNFSGDSYYGNGVLRTTDGGNTWTTLAQPTFTGTRFSRIAITPGTPARLFAATGNGIYRSLDSGVNWVKMTGSSLPGFNATDVCIDPATPSTIYAAFWGGGVYKTTNAGAASPTWAKLTGGLPASGFTRIALGLSPSSPQTLYALIADTSYTVNMFLRSTDGGANWTSIPLPGGNIGGQGFYNLNVAVDPTTPDIVFLSGISVWKAVRNAMNGVWSISGQPCLRVSARQSPHRLRRQRRRSLQIHRRKRNVV
;
A
#
# COMPACT_ATOMS: atom_id res chain seq x y z
N MET A 1 -0.83 29.55 68.86
CA MET A 1 0.49 29.88 69.47
C MET A 1 1.53 28.94 68.85
N VAL A 2 2.39 29.40 67.92
CA VAL A 2 3.79 29.86 68.17
C VAL A 2 4.66 28.67 68.62
N ARG A 3 5.77 28.21 68.00
CA ARG A 3 6.74 28.74 67.02
C ARG A 3 7.68 27.59 66.54
N LYS A 4 8.21 27.71 65.30
CA LYS A 4 9.63 27.61 64.81
C LYS A 4 10.64 26.68 65.53
N LYS A 5 11.73 26.13 64.96
CA LYS A 5 12.43 25.97 63.64
C LYS A 5 13.79 25.34 64.02
N THR A 6 14.38 24.48 63.17
CA THR A 6 15.81 24.36 62.70
C THR A 6 16.00 22.93 62.14
N VAL A 7 16.44 22.61 60.91
CA VAL A 7 17.51 23.00 59.94
C VAL A 7 18.84 22.22 60.11
N SER A 8 19.27 21.61 58.98
CA SER A 8 20.63 21.21 58.56
C SER A 8 21.04 19.75 58.84
N ALA A 9 21.85 19.01 58.05
CA ALA A 9 22.16 18.91 56.62
C ALA A 9 23.21 17.77 56.45
N LYS A 10 23.12 17.06 55.31
CA LYS A 10 24.22 16.51 54.46
C LYS A 10 25.10 15.29 54.87
N LYS A 11 25.29 14.47 53.81
CA LYS A 11 26.44 13.62 53.42
C LYS A 11 26.64 12.29 54.18
N SER A 12 27.17 11.20 53.63
CA SER A 12 27.45 10.71 52.27
C SER A 12 28.08 9.31 52.42
N ALA A 13 27.73 8.38 51.53
CA ALA A 13 28.55 7.30 50.96
C ALA A 13 29.38 6.33 51.85
N SER A 14 29.07 5.03 51.74
CA SER A 14 29.89 4.02 51.01
C SER A 14 30.12 2.67 51.75
N LYS A 15 29.98 1.58 50.96
CA LYS A 15 30.66 0.26 51.02
C LYS A 15 30.38 -0.62 52.28
N THR A 16 30.22 -1.96 52.26
CA THR A 16 30.56 -3.04 51.32
C THR A 16 30.02 -4.38 51.86
N SER A 17 29.62 -5.30 50.97
CA SER A 17 29.65 -6.78 51.10
C SER A 17 28.73 -7.45 52.15
N ARG A 18 28.11 -8.62 51.96
CA ARG A 18 28.62 -9.91 51.42
C ARG A 18 27.46 -10.83 51.00
N SER A 19 27.83 -11.81 50.19
CA SER A 19 27.06 -12.86 49.53
C SER A 19 26.77 -14.11 50.37
N ARG A 20 25.69 -14.82 49.99
CA ARG A 20 25.45 -16.30 49.92
C ARG A 20 23.92 -16.51 49.94
N GLY A 21 23.27 -17.29 49.09
CA GLY A 21 23.62 -18.17 47.98
C GLY A 21 22.33 -18.91 47.59
N LEU A 22 22.20 -19.44 46.38
CA LEU A 22 21.23 -20.49 46.04
C LEU A 22 21.61 -21.17 44.72
N LYS A 23 21.24 -22.44 44.65
CA LYS A 23 21.84 -23.55 43.88
C LYS A 23 21.68 -23.47 42.36
N GLN A 24 22.64 -24.10 41.67
CA GLN A 24 22.70 -24.37 40.24
C GLN A 24 21.45 -25.09 39.70
N ALA A 25 20.94 -24.60 38.58
CA ALA A 25 20.04 -25.33 37.67
C ALA A 25 20.77 -25.55 36.34
N VAL A 26 20.65 -26.77 35.81
CA VAL A 26 21.28 -27.26 34.58
C VAL A 26 20.75 -26.50 33.35
N PRO A 27 21.61 -26.09 32.38
CA PRO A 27 21.15 -25.42 31.17
C PRO A 27 20.46 -26.38 30.19
N PRO A 28 19.47 -25.91 29.40
CA PRO A 28 18.86 -26.70 28.32
C PRO A 28 19.84 -26.89 27.15
N PRO A 29 19.72 -27.98 26.36
CA PRO A 29 20.66 -28.29 25.29
C PRO A 29 20.58 -27.31 24.10
N ASP A 30 21.73 -27.18 23.43
CA ASP A 30 22.09 -26.22 22.38
C ASP A 30 21.07 -26.07 21.24
N ASN A 31 20.74 -24.81 20.92
CA ASN A 31 20.06 -24.42 19.68
C ASN A 31 21.05 -23.60 18.80
N PRO A 32 21.63 -24.19 17.74
CA PRO A 32 22.81 -23.65 17.05
C PRO A 32 22.54 -22.51 16.05
N LEU A 33 21.49 -21.70 16.19
CA LEU A 33 21.14 -20.65 15.21
C LEU A 33 21.20 -19.21 15.71
N LEU A 34 21.83 -18.94 16.86
CA LEU A 34 22.03 -17.59 17.37
C LEU A 34 23.47 -17.38 17.85
N ARG A 35 24.40 -17.13 16.91
CA ARG A 35 25.66 -16.45 17.21
C ARG A 35 26.10 -15.56 16.05
N HIS A 36 26.68 -14.43 16.45
CA HIS A 36 27.50 -13.47 15.72
C HIS A 36 26.73 -12.34 15.00
N GLU A 37 26.99 -11.05 15.20
CA GLU A 37 27.80 -10.29 16.18
C GLU A 37 27.58 -8.79 15.82
N GLU A 38 27.30 -7.94 16.81
CA GLU A 38 27.63 -6.50 16.75
C GLU A 38 29.07 -6.34 17.22
N LEU A 39 29.87 -5.45 16.59
CA LEU A 39 30.90 -4.59 17.22
C LEU A 39 31.66 -3.73 16.18
N ASP A 40 31.37 -2.42 16.22
CA ASP A 40 32.24 -1.22 16.21
C ASP A 40 33.40 -0.93 15.23
N ALA A 41 33.37 0.34 14.77
CA ALA A 41 34.45 1.36 14.72
C ALA A 41 35.06 1.84 13.36
N ASP A 42 34.52 2.97 12.87
CA ASP A 42 35.14 4.32 12.70
C ASP A 42 36.57 4.53 12.09
N ARG A 43 36.68 5.33 10.98
CA ARG A 43 37.46 6.61 10.84
C ARG A 43 37.83 7.07 9.38
N ARG A 44 37.57 8.36 9.12
CA ARG A 44 38.26 9.42 8.27
C ARG A 44 38.26 9.31 6.72
N ILE A 45 37.58 10.23 5.99
CA ILE A 45 38.01 11.53 5.36
C ILE A 45 39.04 11.31 4.21
N GLU A 46 38.84 11.64 2.92
CA GLU A 46 38.76 12.97 2.27
C GLU A 46 38.57 12.82 0.71
N GLY A 47 38.03 13.83 0.00
CA GLY A 47 38.47 14.23 -1.36
C GLY A 47 37.65 13.89 -2.64
N GLU A 48 36.95 14.92 -3.17
CA GLU A 48 36.81 15.39 -4.58
C GLU A 48 36.42 14.44 -5.77
N GLU A 49 35.27 14.71 -6.40
CA GLU A 49 35.06 15.27 -7.79
C GLU A 49 34.81 14.19 -8.87
N SER A 50 33.62 14.07 -9.48
CA SER A 50 33.00 14.83 -10.60
C SER A 50 33.18 14.19 -12.01
N VAL A 51 32.03 13.90 -12.64
CA VAL A 51 31.66 13.87 -14.10
C VAL A 51 32.49 13.08 -15.14
N VAL A 52 31.86 12.16 -15.91
CA VAL A 52 31.94 12.08 -17.41
C VAL A 52 30.69 11.44 -18.04
N GLU A 53 30.20 12.12 -19.11
CA GLU A 53 29.08 11.83 -20.02
C GLU A 53 29.22 10.59 -20.94
N SER A 54 28.07 10.13 -21.47
CA SER A 54 27.91 8.94 -22.32
C SER A 54 27.95 9.24 -23.84
N ALA A 55 28.63 8.37 -24.60
CA ALA A 55 28.86 8.41 -26.05
C ALA A 55 27.64 8.16 -26.98
N SER A 56 26.42 8.48 -26.54
CA SER A 56 25.20 8.31 -27.36
C SER A 56 24.89 9.53 -28.26
N LEU A 57 25.58 10.65 -28.05
CA LEU A 57 25.31 11.92 -28.73
C LEU A 57 25.87 11.97 -30.17
N THR A 58 27.00 11.31 -30.42
CA THR A 58 27.70 11.38 -31.72
C THR A 58 26.97 10.62 -32.83
N VAL A 59 26.25 9.54 -32.48
CA VAL A 59 25.49 8.73 -33.45
C VAL A 59 24.19 9.43 -33.85
N ALA A 60 23.56 10.16 -32.91
CA ALA A 60 22.35 10.93 -33.18
C ALA A 60 22.61 12.14 -34.10
N ILE A 61 23.78 12.79 -33.97
CA ILE A 61 24.16 13.95 -34.79
C ILE A 61 24.43 13.58 -36.26
N ALA A 62 24.90 12.36 -36.54
CA ALA A 62 25.16 11.91 -37.91
C ALA A 62 23.86 11.62 -38.70
N ALA A 63 22.82 11.10 -38.04
CA ALA A 63 21.53 10.79 -38.66
C ALA A 63 20.71 12.06 -38.99
N ALA A 64 20.87 13.13 -38.21
CA ALA A 64 20.17 14.40 -38.43
C ALA A 64 20.70 15.23 -39.63
N ARG A 65 21.84 14.84 -40.23
CA ARG A 65 22.52 15.59 -41.31
C ARG A 65 22.52 14.90 -42.68
N GLY A 66 21.73 13.84 -42.86
CA GLY A 66 21.51 13.22 -44.18
C GLY A 66 22.74 12.59 -44.85
N LYS A 67 23.84 12.34 -44.11
CA LYS A 67 25.03 11.64 -44.64
C LYS A 67 25.02 10.17 -44.21
N ARG A 68 25.40 9.28 -45.14
CA ARG A 68 25.49 7.83 -44.85
C ARG A 68 26.58 7.55 -43.79
N PRO A 69 26.31 6.72 -42.77
CA PRO A 69 27.33 6.28 -41.82
C PRO A 69 28.31 5.30 -42.50
N PRO A 70 29.58 5.25 -42.05
CA PRO A 70 30.60 4.41 -42.68
C PRO A 70 30.28 2.92 -42.52
N LYS A 71 30.55 2.14 -43.58
CA LYS A 71 30.35 0.67 -43.59
C LYS A 71 31.33 0.00 -42.63
N ILE A 72 30.83 -0.51 -41.51
CA ILE A 72 31.57 -1.43 -40.64
C ILE A 72 31.36 -2.85 -41.17
N SER A 73 32.46 -3.55 -41.47
CA SER A 73 32.45 -4.90 -42.05
C SER A 73 31.82 -5.93 -41.09
N LYS A 74 31.01 -6.83 -41.65
CA LYS A 74 30.27 -7.91 -40.95
C LYS A 74 31.17 -8.98 -40.28
N ALA A 75 32.49 -8.80 -40.28
CA ALA A 75 33.45 -9.79 -39.78
C ALA A 75 33.84 -9.63 -38.29
N ARG A 76 33.35 -8.62 -37.57
CA ARG A 76 33.71 -8.39 -36.15
C ARG A 76 32.58 -8.67 -35.14
N LEU A 77 31.46 -9.22 -35.58
CA LEU A 77 30.24 -9.45 -34.78
C LEU A 77 30.20 -10.83 -34.08
N LYS A 78 31.35 -11.45 -33.81
CA LYS A 78 31.47 -12.71 -33.05
C LYS A 78 32.49 -12.63 -31.91
N GLN A 79 32.49 -11.54 -31.15
CA GLN A 79 32.93 -11.58 -29.75
C GLN A 79 31.73 -11.21 -28.89
N SER A 80 31.34 -12.17 -28.05
CA SER A 80 30.03 -12.28 -27.44
C SER A 80 29.58 -11.01 -26.71
N THR A 81 28.33 -10.63 -26.95
CA THR A 81 27.55 -9.68 -26.14
C THR A 81 27.65 -10.01 -24.64
N ALA A 82 27.91 -11.28 -24.30
CA ALA A 82 28.18 -11.77 -22.95
C ALA A 82 29.49 -11.25 -22.33
N LYS A 83 30.60 -11.17 -23.08
CA LYS A 83 31.87 -10.61 -22.56
C LYS A 83 31.74 -9.11 -22.32
N ARG A 84 31.06 -8.39 -23.23
CA ARG A 84 30.80 -6.94 -23.09
C ARG A 84 29.85 -6.62 -21.92
N LEU A 85 28.84 -7.47 -21.67
CA LEU A 85 27.99 -7.37 -20.48
C LEU A 85 28.74 -7.73 -19.19
N ALA A 86 29.66 -8.70 -19.25
CA ALA A 86 30.49 -9.09 -18.11
C ALA A 86 31.48 -7.98 -17.74
N ASP A 87 32.08 -7.31 -18.73
CA ASP A 87 32.99 -6.19 -18.53
C ASP A 87 32.24 -4.94 -18.01
N LEU A 88 31.02 -4.66 -18.49
CA LEU A 88 30.15 -3.61 -17.94
C LEU A 88 29.66 -3.94 -16.53
N ARG A 89 29.34 -5.21 -16.23
CA ARG A 89 28.99 -5.66 -14.88
C ARG A 89 30.20 -5.59 -13.94
N LEU A 90 31.40 -5.90 -14.42
CA LEU A 90 32.63 -5.80 -13.65
C LEU A 90 33.01 -4.33 -13.40
N ALA A 91 32.78 -3.44 -14.37
CA ALA A 91 32.91 -2.00 -14.20
C ALA A 91 31.89 -1.46 -13.18
N ALA A 92 30.63 -1.89 -13.24
CA ALA A 92 29.59 -1.53 -12.27
C ALA A 92 29.83 -2.10 -10.87
N LEU A 93 30.38 -3.32 -10.76
CA LEU A 93 30.82 -3.94 -9.50
C LEU A 93 32.05 -3.26 -8.92
N LYS A 94 32.99 -2.80 -9.75
CA LYS A 94 34.13 -1.98 -9.32
C LYS A 94 33.68 -0.58 -8.87
N HIS A 95 32.67 0.00 -9.53
CA HIS A 95 32.04 1.26 -9.11
C HIS A 95 31.24 1.12 -7.81
N SER A 96 30.52 0.01 -7.64
CA SER A 96 29.82 -0.35 -6.39
C SER A 96 30.77 -0.67 -5.25
N ARG A 97 31.94 -1.25 -5.54
CA ARG A 97 33.02 -1.48 -4.54
C ARG A 97 33.77 -0.20 -4.18
N ALA A 98 33.80 0.81 -5.06
CA ALA A 98 34.38 2.13 -4.78
C ALA A 98 33.45 3.05 -3.96
N MET A 99 32.16 2.70 -3.87
CA MET A 99 31.11 3.43 -3.15
C MET A 99 30.63 2.65 -1.92
N GLY A 100 31.55 2.20 -1.05
CA GLY A 100 31.19 1.43 0.15
C GLY A 100 30.04 2.11 0.91
N GLY A 101 28.94 1.45 1.28
CA GLY A 101 28.69 0.04 1.48
C GLY A 101 28.09 -0.14 2.86
N HIS A 102 26.82 0.29 3.04
CA HIS A 102 25.98 -0.29 4.07
C HIS A 102 25.17 -1.40 3.42
N ASP A 103 25.47 -2.60 3.91
CA ASP A 103 25.11 -3.91 3.40
C ASP A 103 23.60 -4.13 3.34
N LEU A 104 23.06 -4.43 2.15
CA LEU A 104 21.96 -5.38 1.98
C LEU A 104 22.05 -6.03 0.57
N ALA A 105 22.00 -7.36 0.57
CA ALA A 105 21.60 -8.23 -0.56
C ALA A 105 22.67 -8.68 -1.59
N ALA A 106 23.74 -9.33 -1.12
CA ALA A 106 24.53 -10.23 -1.99
C ALA A 106 24.01 -11.70 -2.08
N PRO A 107 23.28 -12.30 -1.11
CA PRO A 107 22.80 -13.69 -1.29
C PRO A 107 21.51 -13.78 -2.13
N THR A 108 20.76 -12.69 -2.30
CA THR A 108 19.39 -12.72 -2.84
C THR A 108 19.35 -12.71 -4.38
N VAL A 109 20.34 -12.08 -5.04
CA VAL A 109 20.37 -11.98 -6.51
C VAL A 109 20.83 -13.29 -7.17
N ALA A 110 21.70 -14.07 -6.51
CA ALA A 110 22.12 -15.38 -7.01
C ALA A 110 20.99 -16.41 -6.92
N ARG A 111 20.17 -16.39 -5.86
CA ARG A 111 18.99 -17.24 -5.72
C ARG A 111 17.86 -16.88 -6.69
N ALA A 112 17.65 -15.60 -6.99
CA ALA A 112 16.67 -15.17 -8.00
C ALA A 112 17.07 -15.58 -9.43
N ARG A 113 18.37 -15.60 -9.75
CA ARG A 113 18.87 -16.06 -11.06
C ARG A 113 18.81 -17.57 -11.24
N ALA A 114 18.98 -18.35 -10.18
CA ALA A 114 18.84 -19.81 -10.24
C ALA A 114 17.39 -20.25 -10.52
N PHE A 115 16.39 -19.50 -10.04
CA PHE A 115 14.97 -19.76 -10.35
C PHE A 115 14.57 -19.34 -11.77
N SER A 116 15.14 -18.26 -12.31
CA SER A 116 14.84 -17.82 -13.69
C SER A 116 15.50 -18.67 -14.78
N ALA A 117 16.60 -19.38 -14.46
CA ALA A 117 17.32 -20.21 -15.43
C ALA A 117 16.84 -21.67 -15.49
N ALA A 118 15.91 -22.07 -14.60
CA ALA A 118 15.40 -23.43 -14.51
C ALA A 118 13.89 -23.55 -14.81
N ALA A 119 13.20 -22.44 -15.08
CA ALA A 119 11.82 -22.50 -15.56
C ALA A 119 11.84 -22.87 -17.05
N PRO A 120 11.26 -24.00 -17.46
CA PRO A 120 11.12 -24.32 -18.88
C PRO A 120 10.31 -23.19 -19.53
N GLU A 121 10.85 -22.59 -20.59
CA GLU A 121 10.05 -21.75 -21.47
C GLU A 121 8.87 -22.59 -21.98
N GLY A 122 7.65 -22.22 -21.60
CA GLY A 122 6.42 -22.82 -22.14
C GLY A 122 5.55 -23.64 -21.19
N ILE A 123 5.73 -23.60 -19.86
CA ILE A 123 4.68 -24.12 -18.97
C ILE A 123 3.57 -23.07 -18.88
N GLU A 124 2.60 -23.18 -19.78
CA GLU A 124 1.28 -22.59 -19.59
C GLU A 124 0.72 -23.18 -18.29
N MET A 125 0.50 -22.33 -17.28
CA MET A 125 -0.14 -22.74 -16.02
C MET A 125 -1.62 -23.03 -16.33
N VAL A 126 -1.90 -24.22 -16.85
CA VAL A 126 -3.27 -24.68 -17.08
C VAL A 126 -3.92 -24.87 -15.72
N PRO A 127 -5.08 -24.25 -15.44
CA PRO A 127 -5.82 -24.48 -14.21
C PRO A 127 -6.06 -25.99 -14.04
N PRO A 128 -6.04 -26.52 -12.80
CA PRO A 128 -6.42 -27.91 -12.57
C PRO A 128 -7.79 -28.17 -13.21
N ALA A 129 -7.92 -29.21 -14.04
CA ALA A 129 -9.20 -29.53 -14.65
C ALA A 129 -10.24 -29.76 -13.54
N ALA A 130 -11.45 -29.21 -13.73
CA ALA A 130 -12.54 -29.42 -12.81
C ALA A 130 -12.81 -30.93 -12.68
N GLY A 131 -12.62 -31.48 -11.48
CA GLY A 131 -12.95 -32.88 -11.15
C GLY A 131 -11.79 -33.79 -10.72
N ILE A 132 -10.52 -33.37 -10.81
CA ILE A 132 -9.36 -34.20 -10.35
C ILE A 132 -8.81 -33.81 -8.97
N SER A 133 -9.42 -32.80 -8.34
CA SER A 133 -8.98 -32.21 -7.09
C SER A 133 -10.17 -32.15 -6.12
N ASN A 134 -9.97 -32.60 -4.89
CA ASN A 134 -10.93 -32.44 -3.79
C ASN A 134 -10.72 -31.11 -3.03
N TRP A 135 -9.89 -30.21 -3.55
CA TRP A 135 -9.71 -28.89 -2.96
C TRP A 135 -10.99 -28.06 -3.13
N VAL A 136 -11.60 -27.69 -2.02
CA VAL A 136 -12.78 -26.83 -1.99
C VAL A 136 -12.35 -25.45 -1.54
N GLN A 137 -12.60 -24.45 -2.37
CA GLN A 137 -12.37 -23.05 -2.04
C GLN A 137 -13.35 -22.62 -0.94
N MET A 138 -12.85 -22.31 0.26
CA MET A 138 -13.70 -21.96 1.40
C MET A 138 -14.01 -20.45 1.50
N GLY A 139 -13.64 -19.65 0.50
CA GLY A 139 -13.69 -18.19 0.60
C GLY A 139 -12.52 -17.62 1.42
N PRO A 140 -12.52 -16.32 1.72
CA PRO A 140 -11.87 -15.80 2.92
C PRO A 140 -12.60 -16.39 4.14
N THR A 141 -12.27 -17.63 4.49
CA THR A 141 -12.85 -18.31 5.64
C THR A 141 -12.16 -17.84 6.93
N ALA A 142 -12.87 -17.96 8.03
CA ALA A 142 -12.34 -17.61 9.33
C ALA A 142 -11.19 -18.54 9.72
N ILE A 143 -9.98 -17.99 9.75
CA ILE A 143 -8.79 -18.62 10.32
C ILE A 143 -8.95 -18.59 11.85
N PRO A 144 -9.06 -19.77 12.52
CA PRO A 144 -9.16 -19.82 13.96
C PRO A 144 -7.86 -19.35 14.61
N LYS A 145 -7.99 -18.76 15.79
CA LYS A 145 -6.87 -18.27 16.61
C LYS A 145 -6.00 -17.20 15.93
N GLY A 146 -6.58 -16.39 15.07
CA GLY A 146 -5.94 -15.22 14.48
C GLY A 146 -5.43 -14.22 15.52
N GLN A 147 -4.32 -13.56 15.17
CA GLN A 147 -3.69 -12.54 15.99
C GLN A 147 -4.53 -11.26 16.04
N THR A 148 -4.59 -10.66 17.23
CA THR A 148 -5.13 -9.31 17.44
C THR A 148 -4.10 -8.48 18.22
N TYR A 149 -4.41 -7.21 18.47
CA TYR A 149 -3.62 -6.36 19.39
C TYR A 149 -3.76 -6.77 20.86
N SER A 150 -4.71 -7.66 21.17
CA SER A 150 -4.85 -8.25 22.49
C SER A 150 -4.34 -9.70 22.49
N PRO A 151 -4.11 -10.29 23.67
CA PRO A 151 -3.83 -11.72 23.78
C PRO A 151 -4.96 -12.61 23.22
N ALA A 152 -6.16 -12.05 22.97
CA ALA A 152 -7.28 -12.80 22.41
C ALA A 152 -6.95 -13.34 21.02
N ARG A 153 -7.26 -14.62 20.85
CA ARG A 153 -7.11 -15.37 19.61
C ARG A 153 -8.50 -15.55 19.01
N VAL A 154 -8.80 -14.76 17.99
CA VAL A 154 -10.15 -14.65 17.42
C VAL A 154 -10.21 -15.28 16.03
N LEU A 155 -11.41 -15.37 15.47
CA LEU A 155 -11.55 -15.68 14.06
C LEU A 155 -11.11 -14.46 13.24
N VAL A 156 -10.15 -14.66 12.34
CA VAL A 156 -9.71 -13.62 11.39
C VAL A 156 -9.85 -14.13 9.97
N THR A 157 -10.09 -13.23 9.03
CA THR A 157 -10.04 -13.49 7.60
C THR A 157 -8.91 -12.61 7.09
N GLY A 158 -7.97 -13.12 6.29
CA GLY A 158 -6.70 -12.44 5.94
C GLY A 158 -6.81 -10.97 5.48
N ARG A 159 -5.65 -10.31 5.29
CA ARG A 159 -5.63 -8.87 5.02
C ARG A 159 -6.27 -8.51 3.68
N VAL A 160 -7.26 -7.62 3.75
CA VAL A 160 -7.86 -6.92 2.61
C VAL A 160 -7.16 -5.58 2.44
N THR A 161 -6.73 -5.29 1.22
CA THR A 161 -5.94 -4.09 0.87
C THR A 161 -6.72 -3.12 0.00
N ALA A 162 -7.70 -3.63 -0.76
CA ALA A 162 -8.56 -2.85 -1.62
C ALA A 162 -9.99 -3.38 -1.60
N ILE A 163 -10.96 -2.48 -1.80
CA ILE A 163 -12.38 -2.81 -1.92
C ILE A 163 -13.00 -1.89 -2.95
N VAL A 164 -13.85 -2.45 -3.82
CA VAL A 164 -14.71 -1.68 -4.73
C VAL A 164 -16.12 -2.27 -4.69
N VAL A 165 -17.11 -1.40 -4.69
CA VAL A 165 -18.54 -1.75 -4.68
C VAL A 165 -19.12 -1.32 -6.02
N ASP A 166 -19.89 -2.20 -6.66
CA ASP A 166 -20.58 -1.87 -7.90
C ASP A 166 -21.66 -0.80 -7.60
N PRO A 167 -21.63 0.37 -8.26
CA PRO A 167 -22.58 1.42 -7.93
C PRO A 167 -23.99 1.16 -8.49
N SER A 168 -24.16 0.17 -9.39
CA SER A 168 -25.47 -0.28 -9.85
C SER A 168 -26.11 -1.33 -8.92
N ASN A 169 -25.30 -2.05 -8.13
CA ASN A 169 -25.78 -3.08 -7.23
C ASN A 169 -24.82 -3.27 -6.05
N THR A 170 -25.21 -2.78 -4.87
CA THR A 170 -24.39 -2.82 -3.65
C THR A 170 -24.16 -4.24 -3.10
N ASN A 171 -24.83 -5.26 -3.62
CA ASN A 171 -24.52 -6.66 -3.30
C ASN A 171 -23.30 -7.19 -4.07
N ILE A 172 -22.88 -6.50 -5.13
CA ILE A 172 -21.70 -6.86 -5.91
C ILE A 172 -20.50 -6.09 -5.37
N ILE A 173 -19.57 -6.81 -4.76
CA ILE A 173 -18.38 -6.24 -4.13
C ILE A 173 -17.18 -7.04 -4.59
N TYR A 174 -16.09 -6.35 -4.88
CA TYR A 174 -14.80 -6.97 -5.13
C TYR A 174 -13.81 -6.52 -4.06
N ILE A 175 -12.97 -7.44 -3.62
CA ILE A 175 -11.88 -7.15 -2.69
C ILE A 175 -10.55 -7.61 -3.30
N GLY A 176 -9.53 -6.79 -3.12
CA GLY A 176 -8.13 -7.17 -3.32
C GLY A 176 -7.53 -7.55 -1.97
N THR A 177 -6.78 -8.64 -1.93
CA THR A 177 -6.15 -9.12 -0.70
C THR A 177 -4.64 -9.05 -0.79
N ALA A 178 -3.97 -8.98 0.37
CA ALA A 178 -2.53 -8.78 0.45
C ALA A 178 -1.71 -9.83 -0.31
N GLN A 179 -2.16 -11.09 -0.33
CA GLN A 179 -1.48 -12.22 -0.97
C GLN A 179 -2.45 -13.34 -1.41
N GLY A 180 -3.75 -13.06 -1.53
CA GLY A 180 -4.79 -14.05 -1.86
C GLY A 180 -5.62 -13.69 -3.10
N GLY A 181 -5.16 -12.75 -3.92
CA GLY A 181 -5.82 -12.37 -5.16
C GLY A 181 -7.05 -11.48 -4.99
N VAL A 182 -7.84 -11.41 -6.05
CA VAL A 182 -9.12 -10.71 -6.13
C VAL A 182 -10.26 -11.68 -5.83
N TRP A 183 -11.21 -11.24 -5.01
CA TRP A 183 -12.42 -11.98 -4.69
C TRP A 183 -13.66 -11.16 -5.04
N LYS A 184 -14.74 -11.83 -5.41
CA LYS A 184 -16.04 -11.24 -5.73
C LYS A 184 -17.13 -11.85 -4.88
N THR A 185 -18.08 -11.04 -4.44
CA THR A 185 -19.39 -11.45 -3.92
C THR A 185 -20.49 -10.85 -4.78
N THR A 186 -21.65 -11.50 -4.81
CA THR A 186 -22.87 -11.00 -5.46
C THR A 186 -24.08 -10.98 -4.49
N ASP A 187 -23.83 -11.23 -3.20
CA ASP A 187 -24.85 -11.34 -2.16
C ASP A 187 -24.52 -10.50 -0.92
N GLY A 188 -23.77 -9.41 -1.11
CA GLY A 188 -23.43 -8.46 -0.05
C GLY A 188 -22.40 -9.00 0.93
N GLY A 189 -21.58 -9.97 0.51
CA GLY A 189 -20.47 -10.52 1.28
C GLY A 189 -20.81 -11.75 2.11
N LEU A 190 -21.96 -12.39 1.88
CA LEU A 190 -22.31 -13.67 2.51
C LEU A 190 -21.48 -14.82 1.92
N ASN A 191 -21.26 -14.80 0.60
CA ASN A 191 -20.42 -15.76 -0.11
C ASN A 191 -19.42 -15.04 -1.03
N TRP A 192 -18.25 -15.66 -1.21
CA TRP A 192 -17.14 -15.10 -1.99
C TRP A 192 -16.54 -16.12 -2.94
N THR A 193 -16.21 -15.67 -4.15
CA THR A 193 -15.55 -16.45 -5.19
C THR A 193 -14.22 -15.78 -5.56
N ALA A 194 -13.12 -16.52 -5.47
CA ALA A 194 -11.83 -16.10 -5.97
C ALA A 194 -11.88 -15.93 -7.49
N LYS A 195 -11.21 -14.89 -7.99
CA LYS A 195 -11.23 -14.51 -9.41
C LYS A 195 -9.87 -14.58 -10.08
N THR A 196 -8.79 -14.78 -9.31
CA THR A 196 -7.41 -14.68 -9.82
C THR A 196 -6.49 -15.76 -9.24
N ASP A 197 -7.01 -16.92 -8.81
CA ASP A 197 -6.21 -17.97 -8.15
C ASP A 197 -5.11 -18.55 -9.06
N ASN A 198 -5.24 -18.38 -10.37
CA ASN A 198 -4.25 -18.84 -11.36
C ASN A 198 -3.21 -17.76 -11.74
N GLU A 199 -3.28 -16.57 -11.14
CA GLU A 199 -2.36 -15.47 -11.46
C GLU A 199 -1.01 -15.66 -10.78
N VAL A 200 0.07 -15.23 -11.45
CA VAL A 200 1.45 -15.40 -10.98
C VAL A 200 1.71 -14.70 -9.64
N SER A 201 1.10 -13.54 -9.43
CA SER A 201 1.14 -12.83 -8.15
C SER A 201 -0.27 -12.61 -7.63
N LEU A 202 -0.55 -13.18 -6.46
CA LEU A 202 -1.78 -12.99 -5.71
C LEU A 202 -1.73 -11.77 -4.79
N ALA A 203 -0.62 -11.03 -4.78
CA ALA A 203 -0.54 -9.81 -4.01
C ALA A 203 -1.29 -8.70 -4.72
N ILE A 204 -2.36 -8.16 -4.12
CA ILE A 204 -3.12 -7.07 -4.70
C ILE A 204 -2.89 -5.81 -3.86
N GLY A 205 -2.38 -4.76 -4.50
CA GLY A 205 -2.16 -3.46 -3.85
C GLY A 205 -3.25 -2.44 -4.14
N ALA A 206 -3.86 -2.52 -5.33
CA ALA A 206 -4.90 -1.60 -5.76
C ALA A 206 -5.97 -2.33 -6.57
N LEU A 207 -7.22 -1.89 -6.44
CA LEU A 207 -8.35 -2.35 -7.24
C LEU A 207 -9.17 -1.13 -7.64
N ALA A 208 -9.50 -1.00 -8.91
CA ALA A 208 -10.29 0.11 -9.45
C ALA A 208 -11.30 -0.41 -10.47
N MET A 209 -12.52 0.12 -10.41
CA MET A 209 -13.63 -0.19 -11.31
C MET A 209 -13.91 1.02 -12.20
N ASP A 210 -14.13 0.81 -13.49
CA ASP A 210 -14.49 1.89 -14.39
C ASP A 210 -15.91 2.40 -14.06
N PRO A 211 -16.10 3.68 -13.70
CA PRO A 211 -17.42 4.19 -13.32
C PRO A 211 -18.41 4.33 -14.48
N SER A 212 -17.99 4.16 -15.74
CA SER A 212 -18.92 4.12 -16.89
C SER A 212 -19.28 2.70 -17.31
N ASN A 213 -18.47 1.69 -16.94
CA ASN A 213 -18.74 0.28 -17.23
C ASN A 213 -18.18 -0.62 -16.11
N HIS A 214 -19.04 -1.06 -15.21
CA HIS A 214 -18.66 -1.81 -14.02
C HIS A 214 -18.15 -3.23 -14.31
N LEU A 215 -18.22 -3.69 -15.56
CA LEU A 215 -17.58 -4.93 -16.01
C LEU A 215 -16.06 -4.77 -16.22
N ILE A 216 -15.58 -3.53 -16.32
CA ILE A 216 -14.17 -3.22 -16.51
C ILE A 216 -13.55 -2.90 -15.14
N LEU A 217 -12.56 -3.73 -14.75
CA LEU A 217 -11.78 -3.51 -13.54
C LEU A 217 -10.29 -3.66 -13.82
N TYR A 218 -9.49 -2.98 -13.01
CA TYR A 218 -8.04 -3.05 -13.00
C TYR A 218 -7.55 -3.39 -11.60
N ALA A 219 -6.70 -4.40 -11.48
CA ALA A 219 -6.02 -4.75 -10.25
C ALA A 219 -4.51 -4.55 -10.40
N GLY A 220 -3.93 -3.65 -9.60
CA GLY A 220 -2.49 -3.49 -9.50
C GLY A 220 -1.91 -4.59 -8.61
N THR A 221 -1.10 -5.47 -9.20
CA THR A 221 -0.46 -6.55 -8.44
C THR A 221 0.76 -6.03 -7.69
N GLY A 222 1.02 -6.53 -6.49
CA GLY A 222 2.05 -6.06 -5.56
C GLY A 222 1.50 -5.10 -4.51
N GLU A 223 1.70 -5.40 -3.24
CA GLU A 223 1.07 -4.67 -2.14
C GLU A 223 1.79 -3.34 -1.82
N GLY A 224 1.06 -2.24 -1.89
CA GLY A 224 1.56 -0.88 -1.59
C GLY A 224 1.82 -0.59 -0.11
N ASN A 225 1.33 -1.42 0.80
CA ASN A 225 1.57 -1.24 2.23
C ASN A 225 3.04 -1.53 2.57
N PHE A 226 3.58 -0.77 3.52
CA PHE A 226 4.98 -0.84 3.92
C PHE A 226 5.17 -1.88 5.03
N SER A 227 4.73 -3.12 4.78
CA SER A 227 4.85 -4.23 5.73
C SER A 227 6.02 -5.16 5.36
N GLY A 228 6.63 -5.81 6.36
CA GLY A 228 7.69 -6.78 6.12
C GLY A 228 7.25 -7.99 5.30
N ASP A 229 5.96 -8.29 5.31
CA ASP A 229 5.35 -9.42 4.58
C ASP A 229 4.69 -8.98 3.26
N SER A 230 4.88 -7.73 2.83
CA SER A 230 4.35 -7.25 1.55
C SER A 230 5.10 -7.92 0.40
N TYR A 231 4.35 -8.41 -0.59
CA TYR A 231 4.93 -9.11 -1.73
C TYR A 231 4.78 -8.31 -3.03
N TYR A 232 5.71 -8.53 -3.96
CA TYR A 232 5.78 -7.79 -5.22
C TYR A 232 4.79 -8.28 -6.27
N GLY A 233 4.50 -7.37 -7.20
CA GLY A 233 3.61 -7.59 -8.32
C GLY A 233 4.26 -8.16 -9.57
N ASN A 234 3.38 -8.48 -10.51
CA ASN A 234 3.67 -8.92 -11.86
C ASN A 234 2.84 -8.15 -12.92
N GLY A 235 2.58 -6.85 -12.71
CA GLY A 235 1.81 -6.04 -13.67
C GLY A 235 0.44 -5.58 -13.18
N VAL A 236 -0.40 -5.22 -14.15
CA VAL A 236 -1.80 -4.82 -13.92
C VAL A 236 -2.70 -5.89 -14.52
N LEU A 237 -3.57 -6.49 -13.71
CA LEU A 237 -4.63 -7.37 -14.22
C LEU A 237 -5.79 -6.50 -14.71
N ARG A 238 -6.34 -6.81 -15.88
CA ARG A 238 -7.53 -6.16 -16.43
C ARG A 238 -8.59 -7.21 -16.73
N THR A 239 -9.83 -6.89 -16.39
CA THR A 239 -11.01 -7.65 -16.83
C THR A 239 -11.96 -6.71 -17.58
N THR A 240 -12.76 -7.27 -18.48
CA THR A 240 -13.86 -6.58 -19.18
C THR A 240 -15.18 -7.33 -19.07
N ASP A 241 -15.25 -8.37 -18.24
CA ASP A 241 -16.40 -9.25 -18.07
C ASP A 241 -16.82 -9.41 -16.59
N GLY A 242 -16.48 -8.41 -15.75
CA GLY A 242 -16.82 -8.42 -14.33
C GLY A 242 -16.02 -9.43 -13.52
N GLY A 243 -14.76 -9.66 -13.92
CA GLY A 243 -13.79 -10.49 -13.23
C GLY A 243 -13.98 -11.99 -13.45
N ASN A 244 -14.60 -12.43 -14.55
CA ASN A 244 -14.63 -13.83 -14.92
C ASN A 244 -13.34 -14.25 -15.61
N THR A 245 -12.78 -13.38 -16.45
CA THR A 245 -11.46 -13.53 -17.05
C THR A 245 -10.61 -12.30 -16.78
N TRP A 246 -9.30 -12.51 -16.64
CA TRP A 246 -8.30 -11.46 -16.41
C TRP A 246 -7.17 -11.60 -17.43
N THR A 247 -6.66 -10.45 -17.86
CA THR A 247 -5.48 -10.34 -18.72
C THR A 247 -4.41 -9.56 -17.97
N THR A 248 -3.21 -10.11 -17.88
CA THR A 248 -2.07 -9.38 -17.32
C THR A 248 -1.52 -8.39 -18.35
N LEU A 249 -1.37 -7.13 -17.95
CA LEU A 249 -0.83 -6.02 -18.74
C LEU A 249 0.44 -5.44 -18.11
N ALA A 250 1.27 -4.79 -18.94
CA ALA A 250 2.39 -3.96 -18.51
C ALA A 250 3.40 -4.65 -17.55
N GLN A 251 3.60 -5.97 -17.70
CA GLN A 251 4.55 -6.72 -16.87
C GLN A 251 5.96 -6.10 -16.88
N PRO A 252 6.58 -5.79 -18.05
CA PRO A 252 7.95 -5.26 -18.06
C PRO A 252 8.10 -3.94 -17.30
N THR A 253 7.02 -3.17 -17.17
CA THR A 253 7.00 -1.89 -16.45
C THR A 253 6.89 -2.08 -14.94
N PHE A 254 6.22 -3.15 -14.49
CA PHE A 254 5.72 -3.28 -13.12
C PHE A 254 6.09 -4.60 -12.42
N THR A 255 6.82 -5.51 -13.06
CA THR A 255 7.40 -6.67 -12.37
C THR A 255 8.30 -6.20 -11.23
N GLY A 256 8.10 -6.75 -10.03
CA GLY A 256 8.87 -6.36 -8.85
C GLY A 256 8.43 -5.02 -8.23
N THR A 257 7.33 -4.43 -8.70
CA THR A 257 6.77 -3.19 -8.11
C THR A 257 5.65 -3.48 -7.12
N ARG A 258 5.12 -2.42 -6.52
CA ARG A 258 3.91 -2.40 -5.72
C ARG A 258 2.99 -1.27 -6.14
N PHE A 259 1.68 -1.45 -5.92
CA PHE A 259 0.66 -0.44 -6.17
C PHE A 259 0.02 0.01 -4.87
N SER A 260 -0.09 1.32 -4.69
CA SER A 260 -0.82 1.94 -3.58
C SER A 260 -2.24 2.33 -3.99
N ARG A 261 -2.42 2.75 -5.25
CA ARG A 261 -3.72 3.15 -5.81
C ARG A 261 -3.71 3.09 -7.34
N ILE A 262 -4.88 2.84 -7.93
CA ILE A 262 -5.16 3.08 -9.36
C ILE A 262 -6.38 4.00 -9.42
N ALA A 263 -6.34 5.02 -10.26
CA ALA A 263 -7.45 5.91 -10.53
C ALA A 263 -7.77 5.92 -12.03
N ILE A 264 -9.06 6.04 -12.36
CA ILE A 264 -9.60 5.84 -13.70
C ILE A 264 -10.36 7.08 -14.16
N THR A 265 -10.05 7.55 -15.36
CA THR A 265 -10.97 8.37 -16.16
C THR A 265 -11.56 7.47 -17.24
N PRO A 266 -12.89 7.22 -17.22
CA PRO A 266 -13.54 6.42 -18.24
C PRO A 266 -13.31 6.92 -19.66
N GLY A 267 -13.39 6.00 -20.62
CA GLY A 267 -13.35 6.32 -22.04
C GLY A 267 -12.94 5.11 -22.88
N THR A 268 -12.93 5.30 -24.19
CA THR A 268 -12.44 4.32 -25.16
C THR A 268 -11.41 4.99 -26.07
N PRO A 269 -10.11 5.03 -25.69
CA PRO A 269 -9.50 4.38 -24.52
C PRO A 269 -9.71 5.11 -23.18
N ALA A 270 -9.64 4.35 -22.09
CA ALA A 270 -9.65 4.88 -20.73
C ALA A 270 -8.26 5.44 -20.36
N ARG A 271 -8.23 6.46 -19.53
CA ARG A 271 -6.99 7.01 -18.97
C ARG A 271 -6.83 6.54 -17.54
N LEU A 272 -5.63 6.09 -17.19
CA LEU A 272 -5.35 5.53 -15.88
C LEU A 272 -4.15 6.22 -15.26
N PHE A 273 -4.19 6.36 -13.94
CA PHE A 273 -3.05 6.77 -13.14
C PHE A 273 -2.81 5.76 -12.03
N ALA A 274 -1.54 5.46 -11.77
CA ALA A 274 -1.15 4.50 -10.74
C ALA A 274 -0.14 5.14 -9.79
N ALA A 275 -0.44 5.09 -8.49
CA ALA A 275 0.53 5.35 -7.45
C ALA A 275 1.26 4.05 -7.13
N THR A 276 2.58 4.05 -7.31
CA THR A 276 3.43 2.86 -7.16
C THR A 276 4.64 3.12 -6.26
N GLY A 277 5.33 2.03 -5.90
CA GLY A 277 6.65 2.11 -5.25
C GLY A 277 7.67 2.92 -6.06
N ASN A 278 7.51 2.99 -7.37
CA ASN A 278 8.42 3.69 -8.29
C ASN A 278 7.86 5.03 -8.80
N GLY A 279 6.90 5.63 -8.08
CA GLY A 279 6.31 6.93 -8.39
C GLY A 279 4.95 6.81 -9.10
N ILE A 280 4.53 7.90 -9.76
CA ILE A 280 3.27 7.97 -10.49
C ILE A 280 3.47 7.52 -11.93
N TYR A 281 2.59 6.65 -12.42
CA TYR A 281 2.53 6.24 -13.83
C TYR A 281 1.19 6.62 -14.44
N ARG A 282 1.19 6.87 -15.75
CA ARG A 282 0.00 7.18 -16.55
C ARG A 282 -0.13 6.22 -17.73
N SER A 283 -1.33 5.73 -17.98
CA SER A 283 -1.72 5.10 -19.24
C SER A 283 -2.79 5.93 -19.94
N LEU A 284 -2.71 6.00 -21.27
CA LEU A 284 -3.68 6.68 -22.14
C LEU A 284 -4.42 5.69 -23.07
N ASP A 285 -4.21 4.39 -22.86
CA ASP A 285 -4.64 3.30 -23.74
C ASP A 285 -5.22 2.12 -22.95
N SER A 286 -6.04 2.41 -21.93
CA SER A 286 -6.71 1.40 -21.11
C SER A 286 -5.75 0.40 -20.44
N GLY A 287 -4.58 0.87 -20.02
CA GLY A 287 -3.63 0.12 -19.20
C GLY A 287 -2.64 -0.75 -19.98
N VAL A 288 -2.63 -0.67 -21.31
CA VAL A 288 -1.69 -1.44 -22.15
C VAL A 288 -0.27 -0.90 -22.01
N ASN A 289 -0.08 0.42 -22.18
CA ASN A 289 1.21 1.08 -22.01
C ASN A 289 1.16 2.10 -20.86
N TRP A 290 2.25 2.16 -20.11
CA TRP A 290 2.39 3.07 -18.98
C TRP A 290 3.67 3.88 -19.07
N VAL A 291 3.54 5.19 -18.87
CA VAL A 291 4.64 6.14 -18.85
C VAL A 291 4.81 6.66 -17.43
N LYS A 292 6.03 6.59 -16.90
CA LYS A 292 6.36 7.20 -15.61
C LYS A 292 6.26 8.73 -15.73
N MET A 293 5.50 9.33 -14.83
CA MET A 293 5.37 10.78 -14.75
C MET A 293 6.62 11.36 -14.09
N THR A 294 7.16 12.42 -14.68
CA THR A 294 8.35 13.12 -14.20
C THR A 294 8.08 14.62 -14.10
N GLY A 295 8.93 15.33 -13.38
CA GLY A 295 8.88 16.77 -13.20
C GLY A 295 9.99 17.19 -12.25
N SER A 296 10.48 18.43 -12.36
CA SER A 296 11.64 18.91 -11.59
C SER A 296 11.49 18.77 -10.08
N SER A 297 10.25 18.80 -9.57
CA SER A 297 9.95 18.67 -8.14
C SER A 297 9.20 17.39 -7.75
N LEU A 298 8.79 16.58 -8.73
CA LEU A 298 7.96 15.39 -8.49
C LEU A 298 8.84 14.23 -8.00
N PRO A 299 8.56 13.62 -6.83
CA PRO A 299 9.34 12.49 -6.35
C PRO A 299 9.25 11.29 -7.29
N GLY A 300 10.39 10.63 -7.50
CA GLY A 300 10.52 9.48 -8.41
C GLY A 300 10.15 8.13 -7.80
N PHE A 301 9.70 8.07 -6.54
CA PHE A 301 9.46 6.84 -5.79
C PHE A 301 8.44 7.05 -4.66
N ASN A 302 7.92 5.95 -4.11
CA ASN A 302 7.02 5.90 -2.96
C ASN A 302 5.78 6.80 -3.07
N ALA A 303 5.09 6.74 -4.21
CA ALA A 303 3.75 7.32 -4.32
C ALA A 303 2.77 6.51 -3.46
N THR A 304 2.07 7.20 -2.57
CA THR A 304 1.15 6.59 -1.59
C THR A 304 -0.30 6.71 -1.99
N ASP A 305 -0.66 7.70 -2.82
CA ASP A 305 -2.02 7.87 -3.31
C ASP A 305 -2.06 8.68 -4.62
N VAL A 306 -3.14 8.51 -5.38
CA VAL A 306 -3.46 9.34 -6.55
C VAL A 306 -4.97 9.46 -6.72
N CYS A 307 -5.46 10.68 -6.97
CA CYS A 307 -6.85 10.93 -7.29
C CYS A 307 -6.98 11.87 -8.50
N ILE A 308 -8.08 11.69 -9.24
CA ILE A 308 -8.41 12.43 -10.46
C ILE A 308 -9.60 13.31 -10.16
N ASP A 309 -9.54 14.58 -10.55
CA ASP A 309 -10.70 15.46 -10.54
C ASP A 309 -11.75 14.97 -11.54
N PRO A 310 -12.95 14.52 -11.09
CA PRO A 310 -13.97 14.01 -11.99
C PRO A 310 -14.61 15.09 -12.87
N ALA A 311 -14.55 16.37 -12.48
CA ALA A 311 -15.01 17.48 -13.31
C ALA A 311 -13.94 17.92 -14.32
N THR A 312 -12.66 17.83 -13.94
CA THR A 312 -11.53 18.22 -14.80
C THR A 312 -10.47 17.11 -14.84
N PRO A 313 -10.62 16.05 -15.68
CA PRO A 313 -9.73 14.89 -15.65
C PRO A 313 -8.27 15.13 -16.05
N SER A 314 -7.90 16.35 -16.47
CA SER A 314 -6.50 16.77 -16.61
C SER A 314 -5.87 17.21 -15.27
N THR A 315 -6.69 17.40 -14.23
CA THR A 315 -6.28 17.72 -12.88
C THR A 315 -6.12 16.44 -12.06
N ILE A 316 -4.91 16.23 -11.55
CA ILE A 316 -4.53 15.05 -10.78
C ILE A 316 -3.82 15.51 -9.51
N TYR A 317 -4.14 14.85 -8.40
CA TYR A 317 -3.43 15.02 -7.14
C TYR A 317 -2.70 13.72 -6.81
N ALA A 318 -1.46 13.82 -6.38
CA ALA A 318 -0.62 12.69 -6.01
C ALA A 318 0.01 12.94 -4.65
N ALA A 319 0.09 11.89 -3.83
CA ALA A 319 0.74 11.92 -2.53
C ALA A 319 1.98 11.02 -2.52
N PHE A 320 3.00 11.43 -1.77
CA PHE A 320 4.25 10.72 -1.65
C PHE A 320 4.69 10.60 -0.20
N TRP A 321 5.24 9.44 0.15
CA TRP A 321 5.79 9.19 1.49
C TRP A 321 6.87 10.22 1.83
N GLY A 322 6.63 11.05 2.84
CA GLY A 322 7.54 12.15 3.25
C GLY A 322 7.75 13.25 2.20
N GLY A 323 7.18 13.09 0.99
CA GLY A 323 7.35 14.02 -0.13
C GLY A 323 6.29 15.11 -0.17
N GLY A 324 5.09 14.83 0.36
CA GLY A 324 3.96 15.75 0.40
C GLY A 324 2.94 15.48 -0.70
N VAL A 325 2.10 16.49 -0.97
CA VAL A 325 1.03 16.42 -1.98
C VAL A 325 1.42 17.28 -3.18
N TYR A 326 1.17 16.76 -4.37
CA TYR A 326 1.47 17.40 -5.65
C TYR A 326 0.23 17.46 -6.52
N LYS A 327 0.13 18.51 -7.33
CA LYS A 327 -0.95 18.72 -8.30
C LYS A 327 -0.38 18.95 -9.70
N THR A 328 -1.06 18.40 -10.69
CA THR A 328 -0.93 18.81 -12.09
C THR A 328 -2.32 19.18 -12.62
N THR A 329 -2.39 20.07 -13.60
CA THR A 329 -3.64 20.46 -14.30
C THR A 329 -3.60 20.12 -15.79
N ASN A 330 -2.49 19.56 -16.27
CA ASN A 330 -2.24 19.20 -17.67
C ASN A 330 -1.79 17.73 -17.78
N ALA A 331 -2.36 16.84 -16.97
CA ALA A 331 -1.93 15.44 -16.87
C ALA A 331 -2.05 14.62 -18.16
N GLY A 332 -2.72 15.12 -19.19
CA GLY A 332 -2.78 14.51 -20.53
C GLY A 332 -1.67 14.94 -21.48
N ALA A 333 -0.89 15.98 -21.16
CA ALA A 333 0.17 16.50 -22.03
C ALA A 333 1.36 15.51 -22.17
N ALA A 334 2.17 15.65 -23.21
CA ALA A 334 3.40 14.85 -23.37
C ALA A 334 4.36 15.03 -22.18
N SER A 335 4.47 16.28 -21.68
CA SER A 335 5.29 16.66 -20.52
C SER A 335 4.42 17.41 -19.48
N PRO A 336 3.73 16.68 -18.59
CA PRO A 336 2.92 17.27 -17.54
C PRO A 336 3.76 18.07 -16.55
N THR A 337 3.21 19.17 -16.05
CA THR A 337 3.85 20.00 -15.03
C THR A 337 3.24 19.72 -13.67
N TRP A 338 4.08 19.62 -12.65
CA TRP A 338 3.68 19.30 -11.29
C TRP A 338 4.10 20.42 -10.33
N ALA A 339 3.19 20.80 -9.45
CA ALA A 339 3.42 21.75 -8.37
C ALA A 339 3.24 21.04 -7.03
N LYS A 340 4.19 21.23 -6.11
CA LYS A 340 4.03 20.81 -4.71
C LYS A 340 3.04 21.74 -4.03
N LEU A 341 2.04 21.18 -3.35
CA LEU A 341 1.08 21.93 -2.57
C LEU A 341 1.64 22.18 -1.16
N THR A 342 1.53 23.41 -0.69
CA THR A 342 2.14 23.84 0.59
C THR A 342 1.21 24.64 1.49
N GLY A 343 0.15 25.25 0.97
CA GLY A 343 -0.69 26.18 1.75
C GLY A 343 -1.39 25.49 2.92
N GLY A 344 -0.77 25.49 4.10
CA GLY A 344 -1.27 24.83 5.32
C GLY A 344 -0.92 23.35 5.48
N LEU A 345 -0.31 22.70 4.49
CA LEU A 345 0.22 21.33 4.63
C LEU A 345 1.55 21.34 5.40
N PRO A 346 1.86 20.28 6.18
CA PRO A 346 3.13 20.20 6.89
C PRO A 346 4.32 20.16 5.92
N ALA A 347 5.37 20.92 6.21
CA ALA A 347 6.58 20.96 5.38
C ALA A 347 7.52 19.77 5.64
N SER A 348 7.51 19.24 6.87
CA SER A 348 8.32 18.10 7.33
C SER A 348 7.62 17.41 8.51
N GLY A 349 8.23 16.34 9.06
CA GLY A 349 7.70 15.64 10.24
C GLY A 349 6.57 14.65 9.94
N PHE A 350 6.43 14.21 8.69
CA PHE A 350 5.40 13.27 8.26
C PHE A 350 5.94 12.14 7.38
N THR A 351 5.15 11.08 7.26
CA THR A 351 5.46 9.88 6.46
C THR A 351 4.37 9.64 5.41
N ARG A 352 3.45 8.69 5.64
CA ARG A 352 2.41 8.30 4.68
C ARG A 352 1.28 9.34 4.63
N ILE A 353 0.77 9.59 3.43
CA ILE A 353 -0.39 10.44 3.16
C ILE A 353 -1.40 9.64 2.35
N ALA A 354 -2.68 9.71 2.72
CA ALA A 354 -3.79 9.31 1.86
C ALA A 354 -4.64 10.53 1.50
N LEU A 355 -5.21 10.51 0.30
CA LEU A 355 -6.01 11.59 -0.26
C LEU A 355 -7.46 11.16 -0.45
N GLY A 356 -8.38 12.02 -0.05
CA GLY A 356 -9.81 11.87 -0.31
C GLY A 356 -10.31 13.06 -1.11
N LEU A 357 -10.69 12.84 -2.37
CA LEU A 357 -11.30 13.87 -3.20
C LEU A 357 -12.83 13.69 -3.17
N SER A 358 -13.58 14.77 -2.97
CA SER A 358 -15.04 14.71 -2.97
C SER A 358 -15.61 14.62 -4.39
N PRO A 359 -16.30 13.53 -4.77
CA PRO A 359 -16.89 13.42 -6.12
C PRO A 359 -17.99 14.45 -6.37
N SER A 360 -18.79 14.77 -5.36
CA SER A 360 -19.86 15.77 -5.40
C SER A 360 -19.38 17.22 -5.34
N SER A 361 -18.11 17.45 -5.00
CA SER A 361 -17.52 18.79 -4.89
C SER A 361 -16.02 18.72 -5.21
N PRO A 362 -15.62 18.66 -6.50
CA PRO A 362 -14.25 18.31 -6.92
C PRO A 362 -13.14 19.28 -6.51
N GLN A 363 -13.48 20.44 -5.92
CA GLN A 363 -12.52 21.36 -5.32
C GLN A 363 -12.26 21.06 -3.83
N THR A 364 -13.04 20.16 -3.22
CA THR A 364 -12.88 19.74 -1.83
C THR A 364 -12.01 18.49 -1.73
N LEU A 365 -10.87 18.63 -1.04
CA LEU A 365 -9.92 17.55 -0.78
C LEU A 365 -9.68 17.37 0.70
N TYR A 366 -9.33 16.14 1.06
CA TYR A 366 -8.93 15.71 2.38
C TYR A 366 -7.57 15.03 2.32
N ALA A 367 -6.73 15.31 3.31
CA ALA A 367 -5.46 14.63 3.51
C ALA A 367 -5.44 14.06 4.92
N LEU A 368 -5.25 12.74 5.01
CA LEU A 368 -4.96 12.06 6.27
C LEU A 368 -3.47 11.70 6.26
N ILE A 369 -2.74 12.08 7.32
CA ILE A 369 -1.29 12.04 7.33
C ILE A 369 -0.79 11.43 8.65
N ALA A 370 0.21 10.56 8.53
CA ALA A 370 0.95 10.03 9.67
C ALA A 370 2.23 10.83 9.93
N ASP A 371 2.58 11.03 11.19
CA ASP A 371 3.87 11.62 11.57
C ASP A 371 5.05 10.63 11.39
N THR A 372 6.25 11.04 11.79
CA THR A 372 7.47 10.19 11.75
C THR A 372 7.48 9.07 12.79
N SER A 373 6.62 9.13 13.82
CA SER A 373 6.37 8.01 14.75
C SER A 373 5.24 7.11 14.27
N TYR A 374 4.76 7.30 13.04
CA TYR A 374 3.64 6.58 12.43
C TYR A 374 2.31 6.74 13.18
N THR A 375 2.13 7.83 13.92
CA THR A 375 0.87 8.20 14.53
C THR A 375 0.01 8.94 13.50
N VAL A 376 -1.25 8.56 13.37
CA VAL A 376 -2.21 9.25 12.50
C VAL A 376 -2.83 10.41 13.27
N ASN A 377 -2.23 11.60 13.15
CA ASN A 377 -2.54 12.79 13.96
C ASN A 377 -2.83 14.05 13.14
N MET A 378 -2.77 13.97 11.81
CA MET A 378 -2.97 15.11 10.92
C MET A 378 -4.11 14.80 9.95
N PHE A 379 -5.21 15.53 10.08
CA PHE A 379 -6.35 15.47 9.16
C PHE A 379 -6.64 16.88 8.67
N LEU A 380 -6.49 17.10 7.36
CA LEU A 380 -6.60 18.43 6.75
C LEU A 380 -7.63 18.43 5.63
N ARG A 381 -8.23 19.60 5.39
CA ARG A 381 -9.20 19.85 4.32
C ARG A 381 -8.84 21.08 3.51
N SER A 382 -9.00 20.98 2.21
CA SER A 382 -9.00 22.11 1.26
C SER A 382 -10.35 22.18 0.56
N THR A 383 -10.77 23.39 0.17
CA THR A 383 -12.00 23.65 -0.62
C THR A 383 -11.74 24.41 -1.92
N ASP A 384 -10.48 24.62 -2.27
CA ASP A 384 -10.03 25.44 -3.39
C ASP A 384 -9.07 24.66 -4.31
N GLY A 385 -9.27 23.33 -4.39
CA GLY A 385 -8.45 22.47 -5.23
C GLY A 385 -7.01 22.35 -4.73
N GLY A 386 -6.81 22.37 -3.42
CA GLY A 386 -5.54 22.11 -2.74
C GLY A 386 -4.64 23.34 -2.56
N ALA A 387 -5.13 24.55 -2.85
CA ALA A 387 -4.33 25.77 -2.68
C ALA A 387 -4.16 26.13 -1.20
N ASN A 388 -5.23 26.05 -0.40
CA ASN A 388 -5.21 26.27 1.04
C ASN A 388 -5.82 25.09 1.79
N TRP A 389 -5.15 24.68 2.87
CA TRP A 389 -5.49 23.55 3.72
C TRP A 389 -5.70 24.03 5.15
N THR A 390 -6.75 23.50 5.77
CA THR A 390 -7.13 23.78 7.16
C THR A 390 -7.16 22.49 7.94
N SER A 391 -6.58 22.50 9.14
CA SER A 391 -6.56 21.32 10.00
C SER A 391 -7.92 21.09 10.64
N ILE A 392 -8.35 19.82 10.66
CA ILE A 392 -9.54 19.34 11.36
C ILE A 392 -9.06 18.58 12.59
N PRO A 393 -9.35 19.07 13.82
CA PRO A 393 -8.91 18.40 15.04
C PRO A 393 -9.44 16.97 15.14
N LEU A 394 -8.54 16.02 15.41
CA LEU A 394 -8.89 14.63 15.70
C LEU A 394 -9.22 14.46 17.19
N PRO A 395 -10.15 13.54 17.56
CA PRO A 395 -10.44 13.23 18.96
C PRO A 395 -9.18 12.81 19.71
N GLY A 396 -8.86 13.45 20.83
CA GLY A 396 -7.63 13.17 21.59
C GLY A 396 -6.32 13.47 20.83
N GLY A 397 -6.39 14.21 19.72
CA GLY A 397 -5.24 14.60 18.91
C GLY A 397 -4.74 13.54 17.92
N ASN A 398 -5.22 12.30 17.98
CA ASN A 398 -4.84 11.25 17.03
C ASN A 398 -5.88 10.12 16.97
N ILE A 399 -5.86 9.34 15.89
CA ILE A 399 -6.75 8.18 15.68
C ILE A 399 -6.02 6.83 15.70
N GLY A 400 -4.85 6.79 16.35
CA GLY A 400 -4.02 5.59 16.54
C GLY A 400 -2.69 5.61 15.79
N GLY A 401 -1.91 4.54 16.00
CA GLY A 401 -0.61 4.32 15.36
C GLY A 401 -0.68 3.43 14.12
N GLN A 402 0.50 3.03 13.62
CA GLN A 402 0.68 2.24 12.39
C GLN A 402 0.21 2.93 11.11
N GLY A 403 0.32 4.26 11.06
CA GLY A 403 -0.02 5.06 9.89
C GLY A 403 0.77 4.70 8.62
N PHE A 404 1.88 3.97 8.73
CA PHE A 404 2.56 3.36 7.58
C PHE A 404 1.73 2.26 6.88
N TYR A 405 0.76 1.66 7.58
CA TYR A 405 0.12 0.40 7.21
C TYR A 405 -1.39 0.53 6.97
N ASN A 406 -2.15 1.16 7.88
CA ASN A 406 -3.62 1.12 7.91
C ASN A 406 -4.30 2.50 7.68
N LEU A 407 -3.58 3.44 7.07
CA LEU A 407 -4.03 4.80 6.81
C LEU A 407 -4.79 4.90 5.48
N ASN A 408 -6.05 5.34 5.54
CA ASN A 408 -6.89 5.65 4.38
C ASN A 408 -7.92 6.74 4.72
N VAL A 409 -8.40 7.44 3.69
CA VAL A 409 -9.48 8.41 3.79
C VAL A 409 -10.43 8.24 2.60
N ALA A 410 -11.72 8.22 2.86
CA ALA A 410 -12.75 8.12 1.84
C ALA A 410 -13.83 9.17 2.09
N VAL A 411 -14.26 9.86 1.04
CA VAL A 411 -15.31 10.87 1.11
C VAL A 411 -16.62 10.26 0.67
N ASP A 412 -17.72 10.63 1.31
CA ASP A 412 -19.05 10.24 0.86
C ASP A 412 -19.30 10.74 -0.58
N PRO A 413 -19.78 9.88 -1.49
CA PRO A 413 -19.94 10.26 -2.90
C PRO A 413 -20.98 11.37 -3.11
N THR A 414 -21.91 11.55 -2.17
CA THR A 414 -23.03 12.50 -2.28
C THR A 414 -22.76 13.83 -1.61
N THR A 415 -21.79 13.90 -0.70
CA THR A 415 -21.50 15.13 0.06
C THR A 415 -20.05 15.22 0.51
N PRO A 416 -19.41 16.41 0.42
CA PRO A 416 -18.08 16.60 0.98
C PRO A 416 -18.07 16.59 2.51
N ASP A 417 -19.22 16.71 3.18
CA ASP A 417 -19.30 16.92 4.64
C ASP A 417 -19.29 15.61 5.44
N ILE A 418 -19.23 14.45 4.78
CA ILE A 418 -19.09 13.14 5.43
C ILE A 418 -17.81 12.46 4.93
N VAL A 419 -16.92 12.13 5.85
CA VAL A 419 -15.61 11.53 5.56
C VAL A 419 -15.35 10.36 6.49
N PHE A 420 -14.86 9.25 5.94
CA PHE A 420 -14.43 8.08 6.69
C PHE A 420 -12.90 8.05 6.75
N LEU A 421 -12.36 7.86 7.94
CA LEU A 421 -10.92 7.80 8.21
C LEU A 421 -10.57 6.41 8.74
N SER A 422 -9.46 5.84 8.31
CA SER A 422 -8.95 4.60 8.88
C SER A 422 -7.58 4.77 9.52
N GLY A 423 -7.41 4.10 10.65
CA GLY A 423 -6.14 3.76 11.29
C GLY A 423 -6.28 2.36 11.87
N ILE A 424 -5.97 2.17 13.15
CA ILE A 424 -6.31 0.91 13.86
C ILE A 424 -7.83 0.69 13.91
N SER A 425 -8.60 1.78 13.98
CA SER A 425 -10.06 1.79 13.95
C SER A 425 -10.58 2.61 12.78
N VAL A 426 -11.86 2.42 12.45
CA VAL A 426 -12.57 3.24 11.48
C VAL A 426 -13.30 4.37 12.21
N TRP A 427 -13.17 5.58 11.69
CA TRP A 427 -13.77 6.79 12.22
C TRP A 427 -14.66 7.43 11.16
N LYS A 428 -15.75 8.04 11.61
CA LYS A 428 -16.63 8.86 10.77
C LYS A 428 -16.54 10.31 11.24
N ALA A 429 -16.15 11.19 10.32
CA ALA A 429 -16.17 12.63 10.48
C ALA A 429 -17.40 13.20 9.75
N VAL A 430 -18.17 14.03 10.43
CA VAL A 430 -19.36 14.70 9.89
C VAL A 430 -19.27 16.19 10.19
N ARG A 431 -19.33 17.01 9.16
CA ARG A 431 -19.38 18.46 9.25
C ARG A 431 -20.82 18.94 9.25
N ASN A 432 -21.15 19.79 10.20
CA ASN A 432 -22.43 20.51 10.17
C ASN A 432 -22.33 21.64 9.13
N ALA A 433 -23.13 21.57 8.08
CA ALA A 433 -23.07 22.53 6.98
C ALA A 433 -23.41 23.98 7.39
N MET A 434 -24.20 24.18 8.45
CA MET A 434 -24.65 25.51 8.90
C MET A 434 -23.56 26.29 9.63
N ASN A 435 -22.75 25.62 10.46
CA ASN A 435 -21.73 26.28 11.29
C ASN A 435 -20.30 25.81 10.99
N GLY A 436 -20.14 24.82 10.11
CA GLY A 436 -18.85 24.26 9.70
C GLY A 436 -18.13 23.41 10.75
N VAL A 437 -18.76 23.14 11.89
CA VAL A 437 -18.16 22.36 12.99
C VAL A 437 -18.12 20.88 12.64
N TRP A 438 -16.99 20.24 12.93
CA TRP A 438 -16.77 18.81 12.74
C TRP A 438 -17.08 18.00 14.00
N SER A 439 -17.75 16.87 13.80
CA SER A 439 -17.90 15.82 14.79
C SER A 439 -17.20 14.56 14.28
N ILE A 440 -16.32 13.97 15.08
CA ILE A 440 -15.56 12.77 14.69
C ILE A 440 -15.80 11.70 15.75
N SER A 441 -16.30 10.54 15.30
CA SER A 441 -16.63 9.42 16.18
C SER A 441 -16.02 8.13 15.66
N GLY A 442 -15.42 7.35 16.57
CA GLY A 442 -14.87 6.04 16.27
C GLY A 442 -15.95 4.99 16.33
N GLN A 443 -15.90 4.02 15.42
CA GLN A 443 -16.64 2.77 15.56
C GLN A 443 -15.66 1.69 16.00
N PRO A 444 -15.86 1.00 17.14
CA PRO A 444 -15.18 -0.27 17.34
C PRO A 444 -15.56 -1.15 16.16
N CYS A 445 -14.54 -1.67 15.45
CA CYS A 445 -14.63 -2.39 14.19
C CYS A 445 -15.99 -3.07 14.04
N LEU A 446 -16.77 -2.67 13.03
CA LEU A 446 -18.09 -3.23 12.71
C LEU A 446 -18.14 -4.71 13.10
N ARG A 447 -18.73 -5.01 14.27
CA ARG A 447 -19.13 -6.38 14.57
C ARG A 447 -20.26 -6.64 13.61
N VAL A 448 -19.93 -7.21 12.44
CA VAL A 448 -20.92 -7.91 11.63
C VAL A 448 -21.36 -9.07 12.50
N SER A 449 -22.37 -8.85 13.34
CA SER A 449 -23.04 -9.93 14.01
C SER A 449 -23.67 -10.75 12.89
N ALA A 450 -23.08 -11.91 12.57
CA ALA A 450 -23.78 -12.92 11.81
C ALA A 450 -25.17 -13.04 12.43
N ARG A 451 -26.22 -12.72 11.66
CA ARG A 451 -27.60 -12.91 12.11
C ARG A 451 -27.68 -14.29 12.73
N GLN A 452 -28.06 -14.37 14.00
CA GLN A 452 -28.18 -15.65 14.68
C GLN A 452 -29.06 -16.56 13.83
N SER A 453 -28.60 -17.79 13.58
CA SER A 453 -29.31 -18.73 12.73
C SER A 453 -30.77 -18.88 13.17
N PRO A 454 -31.72 -19.10 12.24
CA PRO A 454 -33.15 -19.26 12.57
C PRO A 454 -33.42 -20.32 13.64
N HIS A 455 -32.52 -21.30 13.78
CA HIS A 455 -32.57 -22.34 14.81
C HIS A 455 -32.37 -21.81 16.24
N ARG A 456 -31.55 -20.76 16.46
CA ARG A 456 -31.39 -20.13 17.78
C ARG A 456 -32.62 -19.31 18.17
N LEU A 457 -33.22 -18.58 17.22
CA LEU A 457 -34.49 -17.85 17.43
C LEU A 457 -35.65 -18.81 17.78
N ARG A 458 -35.73 -19.98 17.13
CA ARG A 458 -36.70 -21.04 17.50
C ARG A 458 -36.45 -21.62 18.89
N ARG A 459 -35.19 -21.82 19.30
CA ARG A 459 -34.86 -22.30 20.66
C ARG A 459 -35.15 -21.25 21.74
N GLN A 460 -34.90 -19.97 21.49
CA GLN A 460 -35.27 -18.89 22.41
C GLN A 460 -36.79 -18.75 22.53
N ARG A 461 -37.55 -18.77 21.42
CA ARG A 461 -39.02 -18.74 21.47
C ARG A 461 -39.62 -19.95 22.21
N ARG A 462 -39.05 -21.15 22.05
CA ARG A 462 -39.48 -22.34 22.80
C ARG A 462 -39.20 -22.23 24.31
N ARG A 463 -38.05 -21.66 24.71
CA ARG A 463 -37.75 -21.40 26.13
C ARG A 463 -38.69 -20.36 26.75
N SER A 464 -39.01 -19.29 26.03
CA SER A 464 -39.95 -18.26 26.51
C SER A 464 -41.38 -18.81 26.68
N LEU A 465 -41.83 -19.69 25.79
CA LEU A 465 -43.12 -20.38 25.89
C LEU A 465 -43.18 -21.40 27.05
N GLN A 466 -42.07 -22.08 27.35
CA GLN A 466 -41.97 -22.98 28.51
C GLN A 466 -42.01 -22.23 29.85
N ILE A 467 -41.39 -21.04 29.92
CA ILE A 467 -41.41 -20.19 31.12
C ILE A 467 -42.81 -19.59 31.33
N HIS A 468 -43.51 -19.21 30.26
CA HIS A 468 -44.91 -18.74 30.36
C HIS A 468 -45.89 -19.85 30.78
N ARG A 469 -45.68 -21.10 30.35
CA ARG A 469 -46.49 -22.25 30.82
C ARG A 469 -46.22 -22.61 32.29
N ARG A 470 -45.00 -22.46 32.78
CA ARG A 470 -44.70 -22.68 34.22
C ARG A 470 -45.27 -21.59 35.14
N LYS A 471 -45.48 -20.37 34.65
CA LYS A 471 -46.13 -19.29 35.41
C LYS A 471 -47.66 -19.35 35.44
N ARG A 472 -48.31 -20.18 34.61
CA ARG A 472 -49.77 -20.38 34.64
C ARG A 472 -50.24 -21.56 35.51
N ASN A 473 -49.32 -22.36 36.04
CA ASN A 473 -49.63 -23.47 36.97
C ASN A 473 -49.24 -23.13 38.42
N VAL A 474 -49.05 -21.84 38.73
CA VAL A 474 -48.90 -21.31 40.09
C VAL A 474 -49.87 -20.14 40.22
N VAL A 475 -51.16 -20.46 40.16
CA VAL A 475 -52.30 -19.70 40.69
C VAL A 475 -53.26 -20.73 41.24
#